data_AF-A0A913XX73-F1
#
_entry.id   AF-A0A913XX73-F1
#
_cell.length_a   1.000
_cell.length_b   1.000
_cell.length_c   1.000
_cell.angle_alpha   90.00
_cell.angle_beta   90.00
_cell.angle_gamma   90.00
#
_symmetry.space_group_name_H-M   'P 1'
#
loop_
_entity.id
_entity.type
_entity.pdbx_description
1 polymer ?
#
loop_
_entity_poly.entity_id
_entity_poly.type
_entity_poly.pdbx_seq_one_letter_code
_entity_poly.pdbx_strand_id
1 'polypeptide(L)'
;MASQQQLAEESFMNEGSDVKAQHIPPSHRGHVLDIEDRDPTRMNDHVKVFYQDVFAEPEGSHSFDGVWRSSFSTFVGTKYCCYRFLTAIFGIPTAILCGCYFACLSFDYIWCIMPCLRAYLIELQCLGKVFTLVVRTFCDPLCDSIGRIFGGVKVTHFNQKTPEIA
;
A
#
# COMPACT_ATOMS: atom_id res chain seq x y z
N MET A 1 42.75 34.14 -13.34
CA MET A 1 42.21 34.65 -12.06
C MET A 1 41.41 33.59 -11.29
N ALA A 2 40.86 32.53 -11.90
CA ALA A 2 40.21 31.42 -11.16
C ALA A 2 41.18 30.48 -10.42
N SER A 3 42.47 30.47 -10.80
CA SER A 3 43.48 29.56 -10.22
C SER A 3 44.01 29.97 -8.85
N GLN A 4 43.98 31.27 -8.48
CA GLN A 4 44.45 31.71 -7.16
C GLN A 4 43.40 31.53 -6.05
N GLN A 5 42.12 31.36 -6.41
CA GLN A 5 41.04 31.18 -5.44
C GLN A 5 40.90 29.72 -4.99
N GLN A 6 41.21 28.75 -5.87
CA GLN A 6 41.23 27.33 -5.51
C GLN A 6 42.38 26.97 -4.54
N LEU A 7 43.52 27.67 -4.66
CA LEU A 7 44.70 27.39 -3.82
C LEU A 7 44.52 27.84 -2.35
N ALA A 8 43.60 28.78 -2.09
CA ALA A 8 43.27 29.23 -0.74
C ALA A 8 42.28 28.27 -0.01
N GLU A 9 41.39 27.60 -0.75
CA GLU A 9 40.48 26.57 -0.20
C GLU A 9 41.23 25.28 0.16
N GLU A 10 42.27 24.91 -0.60
CA GLU A 10 43.12 23.75 -0.30
C GLU A 10 43.95 23.94 0.99
N SER A 11 44.38 25.18 1.30
CA SER A 11 45.07 25.46 2.57
C SER A 11 44.16 25.43 3.79
N PHE A 12 42.90 25.85 3.67
CA PHE A 12 41.93 25.86 4.77
C PHE A 12 41.41 24.46 5.13
N MET A 13 41.31 23.55 4.15
CA MET A 13 40.85 22.18 4.38
C MET A 13 41.92 21.26 5.01
N ASN A 14 43.19 21.68 5.05
CA ASN A 14 44.31 20.90 5.59
C ASN A 14 44.53 21.13 7.11
N GLU A 15 44.04 22.23 7.67
CA GLU A 15 44.24 22.55 9.10
C GLU A 15 43.20 21.88 10.03
N GLY A 16 42.11 21.32 9.47
CA GLY A 16 40.98 20.79 10.25
C GLY A 16 41.07 19.32 10.67
N SER A 17 42.03 18.54 10.15
CA SER A 17 42.06 17.08 10.31
C SER A 17 43.11 16.53 11.29
N ASP A 18 43.96 17.38 11.87
CA ASP A 18 45.06 16.92 12.76
C ASP A 18 44.72 16.93 14.27
N VAL A 19 43.43 16.95 14.65
CA VAL A 19 43.03 16.80 16.06
C VAL A 19 42.49 15.40 16.34
N LYS A 20 43.44 14.50 16.61
CA LYS A 20 43.26 13.18 17.25
C LYS A 20 42.57 13.33 18.62
N ALA A 21 41.39 12.75 18.79
CA ALA A 21 40.82 12.46 20.10
C ALA A 21 40.28 11.02 20.12
N GLN A 22 41.11 10.11 20.62
CA GLN A 22 40.73 8.74 20.94
C GLN A 22 40.06 8.71 22.32
N HIS A 23 38.76 8.38 22.37
CA HIS A 23 38.06 7.94 23.58
C HIS A 23 36.96 6.92 23.21
N ILE A 24 37.01 5.74 23.84
CA ILE A 24 36.07 4.59 23.73
C ILE A 24 35.47 4.38 25.17
N PRO A 25 34.30 3.74 25.47
CA PRO A 25 32.98 3.45 24.83
C PRO A 25 31.75 3.91 25.72
N PRO A 26 30.44 3.65 25.44
CA PRO A 26 29.79 2.34 25.54
C PRO A 26 28.85 2.02 24.35
N SER A 27 28.85 0.73 23.99
CA SER A 27 27.79 0.10 23.20
C SER A 27 26.45 0.27 23.92
N HIS A 28 25.58 1.19 23.48
CA HIS A 28 24.15 1.23 23.84
C HIS A 28 23.37 2.28 23.01
N ARG A 29 22.88 1.87 21.84
CA ARG A 29 21.51 2.16 21.39
C ARG A 29 21.29 1.59 19.99
N GLY A 30 20.22 0.80 19.87
CA GLY A 30 19.51 0.43 18.64
C GLY A 30 20.39 0.26 17.41
N HIS A 31 20.76 -0.98 17.10
CA HIS A 31 21.36 -1.32 15.82
C HIS A 31 20.32 -1.07 14.72
N VAL A 32 20.21 0.18 14.25
CA VAL A 32 19.75 0.43 12.89
C VAL A 32 20.81 -0.24 12.03
N LEU A 33 20.51 -1.46 11.59
CA LEU A 33 21.30 -2.13 10.57
C LEU A 33 21.24 -1.22 9.35
N ASP A 34 22.28 -0.42 9.15
CA ASP A 34 22.49 0.27 7.90
C ASP A 34 22.66 -0.81 6.84
N ILE A 35 21.67 -0.94 5.95
CA ILE A 35 21.68 -1.93 4.87
C ILE A 35 22.73 -1.54 3.82
N GLU A 36 23.14 -0.26 3.81
CA GLU A 36 24.13 0.30 2.88
C GLU A 36 25.56 0.14 3.41
N ASP A 37 25.80 0.30 4.72
CA ASP A 37 27.13 0.12 5.32
C ASP A 37 27.24 -1.15 6.20
N ARG A 38 27.71 -2.25 5.59
CA ARG A 38 27.91 -3.54 6.25
C ARG A 38 29.19 -3.64 7.10
N ASP A 39 30.05 -2.62 7.12
CA ASP A 39 31.30 -2.62 7.92
C ASP A 39 31.59 -1.23 8.54
N PRO A 40 30.78 -0.79 9.53
CA PRO A 40 30.89 0.54 10.12
C PRO A 40 32.20 0.77 10.89
N THR A 41 32.91 -0.30 11.25
CA THR A 41 34.22 -0.25 11.92
C THR A 41 35.39 -0.43 10.96
N ARG A 42 35.12 -0.60 9.65
CA ARG A 42 36.10 -0.75 8.56
C ARG A 42 37.20 -1.79 8.84
N MET A 43 36.88 -2.79 9.65
CA MET A 43 37.87 -3.74 10.14
C MET A 43 38.22 -4.80 9.08
N ASN A 44 37.34 -4.98 8.09
CA ASN A 44 37.48 -5.95 7.01
C ASN A 44 37.83 -5.30 5.66
N ASP A 45 38.43 -4.10 5.64
CA ASP A 45 38.87 -3.43 4.39
C ASP A 45 39.80 -4.31 3.54
N HIS A 46 40.56 -5.22 4.17
CA HIS A 46 41.47 -6.18 3.53
C HIS A 46 40.78 -7.36 2.81
N VAL A 47 39.48 -7.57 3.00
CA VAL A 47 38.68 -8.64 2.35
C VAL A 47 37.66 -8.06 1.36
N LYS A 48 37.65 -6.75 1.14
CA LYS A 48 36.79 -6.09 0.15
C LYS A 48 37.32 -6.36 -1.26
N VAL A 49 36.91 -7.48 -1.83
CA VAL A 49 37.22 -7.84 -3.21
C VAL A 49 36.38 -6.95 -4.12
N PHE A 50 37.03 -6.10 -4.92
CA PHE A 50 36.33 -5.34 -5.94
C PHE A 50 35.79 -6.31 -6.99
N TYR A 51 34.58 -6.07 -7.52
CA TYR A 51 34.00 -6.91 -8.58
C TYR A 51 34.95 -7.09 -9.79
N GLN A 52 35.86 -6.15 -10.01
CA GLN A 52 36.88 -6.17 -11.05
C GLN A 52 37.96 -7.24 -10.81
N ASP A 53 38.29 -7.57 -9.56
CA ASP A 53 39.30 -8.58 -9.19
C ASP A 53 38.81 -10.02 -9.40
N VAL A 54 37.50 -10.24 -9.42
CA VAL A 54 36.90 -11.57 -9.66
C VAL A 54 36.84 -11.92 -11.15
N PHE A 55 36.94 -10.93 -12.04
CA PHE A 55 36.71 -11.07 -13.48
C PHE A 55 37.88 -10.67 -14.39
N ALA A 56 39.02 -10.23 -13.85
CA ALA A 56 40.17 -9.83 -14.68
C ALA A 56 41.15 -11.00 -14.93
N GLU A 57 41.38 -11.33 -16.21
CA GLU A 57 42.50 -12.15 -16.66
C GLU A 57 43.80 -11.31 -16.78
N PRO A 58 45.01 -11.91 -16.69
CA PRO A 58 46.28 -11.20 -16.56
C PRO A 58 46.65 -10.28 -17.75
N GLU A 59 47.21 -9.14 -17.38
CA GLU A 59 47.59 -7.98 -18.21
C GLU A 59 48.59 -8.33 -19.32
N GLY A 60 48.14 -8.44 -20.58
CA GLY A 60 49.02 -8.80 -21.70
C GLY A 60 48.61 -8.42 -23.13
N SER A 61 47.50 -7.70 -23.36
CA SER A 61 47.21 -7.08 -24.67
C SER A 61 46.18 -5.95 -24.55
N HIS A 62 46.68 -4.73 -24.39
CA HIS A 62 45.90 -3.50 -24.35
C HIS A 62 45.18 -3.24 -25.69
N SER A 63 43.85 -3.24 -25.68
CA SER A 63 43.03 -2.39 -26.53
C SER A 63 41.68 -2.17 -25.85
N PHE A 64 41.44 -0.91 -25.44
CA PHE A 64 40.16 -0.34 -24.98
C PHE A 64 39.84 -0.29 -23.45
N ASP A 65 40.74 0.26 -22.62
CA ASP A 65 40.49 0.60 -21.19
C ASP A 65 39.27 1.49 -20.93
N GLY A 66 38.90 2.31 -21.91
CA GLY A 66 37.73 3.18 -21.81
C GLY A 66 36.41 2.41 -21.85
N VAL A 67 36.34 1.28 -22.57
CA VAL A 67 35.11 0.50 -22.78
C VAL A 67 34.76 -0.29 -21.54
N TRP A 68 35.75 -0.81 -20.80
CA TRP A 68 35.49 -1.57 -19.58
C TRP A 68 34.88 -0.69 -18.48
N ARG A 69 35.46 0.49 -18.23
CA ARG A 69 34.93 1.47 -17.27
C ARG A 69 33.62 2.12 -17.76
N SER A 70 33.52 2.43 -19.05
CA SER A 70 32.29 2.98 -19.65
C SER A 70 31.13 1.99 -19.62
N SER A 71 31.37 0.71 -19.90
CA SER A 71 30.33 -0.34 -19.88
C SER A 71 29.84 -0.60 -18.47
N PHE A 72 30.74 -0.60 -17.47
CA PHE A 72 30.34 -0.78 -16.07
C PHE A 72 29.52 0.41 -15.55
N SER A 73 29.93 1.63 -15.89
CA SER A 73 29.19 2.85 -15.56
C SER A 73 27.84 2.93 -16.27
N THR A 74 27.81 2.57 -17.56
CA THR A 74 26.57 2.51 -18.35
C THR A 74 25.64 1.43 -17.82
N PHE A 75 26.13 0.25 -17.43
CA PHE A 75 25.29 -0.81 -16.89
C PHE A 75 24.60 -0.43 -15.57
N VAL A 76 25.32 0.27 -14.67
CA VAL A 76 24.75 0.74 -13.40
C VAL A 76 23.82 1.95 -13.63
N GLY A 77 24.22 2.87 -14.50
CA GLY A 77 23.40 4.02 -14.90
C GLY A 77 22.12 3.61 -15.62
N THR A 78 22.18 2.62 -16.50
CA THR A 78 21.03 2.06 -17.23
C THR A 78 20.02 1.41 -16.28
N LYS A 79 20.44 0.77 -15.18
CA LYS A 79 19.47 0.25 -14.19
C LYS A 79 18.64 1.36 -13.54
N TYR A 80 19.30 2.43 -13.09
CA TYR A 80 18.60 3.58 -12.48
C TYR A 80 17.79 4.39 -13.50
N CYS A 81 18.34 4.58 -14.70
CA CYS A 81 17.67 5.28 -15.80
C CYS A 81 16.45 4.50 -16.28
N CYS A 82 16.55 3.19 -16.53
CA CYS A 82 15.40 2.35 -16.90
C CYS A 82 14.33 2.33 -15.80
N TYR A 83 14.70 2.24 -14.53
CA TYR A 83 13.71 2.28 -13.45
C TYR A 83 12.96 3.62 -13.40
N ARG A 84 13.68 4.74 -13.56
CA ARG A 84 13.08 6.09 -13.58
C ARG A 84 12.29 6.39 -14.86
N PHE A 85 12.74 5.90 -16.01
CA PHE A 85 12.02 6.05 -17.26
C PHE A 85 10.77 5.16 -17.29
N LEU A 86 10.85 3.90 -16.85
CA LEU A 86 9.68 3.03 -16.80
C LEU A 86 8.63 3.58 -15.83
N THR A 87 9.01 4.04 -14.63
CA THR A 87 8.03 4.63 -13.71
C THR A 87 7.46 5.95 -14.23
N ALA A 88 8.24 6.79 -14.93
CA ALA A 88 7.72 8.03 -15.51
C ALA A 88 6.82 7.76 -16.73
N ILE A 89 7.24 6.88 -17.64
CA ILE A 89 6.51 6.52 -18.85
C ILE A 89 5.23 5.77 -18.51
N PHE A 90 5.19 4.93 -17.49
CA PHE A 90 3.96 4.23 -17.12
C PHE A 90 3.14 5.01 -16.08
N GLY A 91 3.79 5.68 -15.13
CA GLY A 91 3.12 6.41 -14.05
C GLY A 91 2.36 7.65 -14.52
N ILE A 92 2.99 8.50 -15.35
CA ILE A 92 2.38 9.74 -15.83
C ILE A 92 1.13 9.47 -16.69
N PRO A 93 1.16 8.61 -17.73
CA PRO A 93 -0.05 8.33 -18.48
C PRO A 93 -1.06 7.54 -17.67
N THR A 94 -0.66 6.67 -16.74
CA THR A 94 -1.63 5.99 -15.86
C THR A 94 -2.38 6.99 -14.98
N ALA A 95 -1.70 8.01 -14.44
CA ALA A 95 -2.34 9.07 -13.66
C ALA A 95 -3.32 9.90 -14.51
N ILE A 96 -2.93 10.24 -15.74
CA ILE A 96 -3.80 10.97 -16.68
C ILE A 96 -5.01 10.13 -17.07
N LEU A 97 -4.81 8.85 -17.43
CA LEU A 97 -5.89 7.92 -17.78
C LEU A 97 -6.85 7.71 -16.61
N CYS A 98 -6.32 7.55 -15.40
CA CYS A 98 -7.12 7.43 -14.18
C CYS A 98 -7.96 8.69 -13.93
N GLY A 99 -7.35 9.88 -14.07
CA GLY A 99 -8.06 11.16 -13.94
C GLY A 99 -9.16 11.34 -14.99
N CYS A 100 -8.86 11.06 -16.26
CA CYS A 100 -9.85 11.10 -17.34
C CYS A 100 -10.98 10.10 -17.11
N TYR A 101 -10.65 8.87 -16.70
CA TYR A 101 -11.65 7.84 -16.37
C TYR A 101 -12.56 8.28 -15.22
N PHE A 102 -12.00 8.83 -14.15
CA PHE A 102 -12.76 9.36 -13.03
C PHE A 102 -13.67 10.53 -13.44
N ALA A 103 -13.20 11.41 -14.33
CA ALA A 103 -14.02 12.50 -14.86
C ALA A 103 -15.22 11.96 -15.67
N CYS A 104 -15.00 10.99 -16.56
CA CYS A 104 -16.06 10.35 -17.32
C CYS A 104 -17.07 9.64 -16.41
N LEU A 105 -16.60 8.89 -15.42
CA LEU A 105 -17.47 8.23 -14.43
C LEU A 105 -18.30 9.25 -13.64
N SER A 106 -17.69 10.37 -13.24
CA SER A 106 -18.40 11.42 -12.51
C SER A 106 -19.51 12.04 -13.35
N PHE A 107 -19.25 12.25 -14.65
CA PHE A 107 -20.26 12.71 -15.60
C PHE A 107 -21.38 11.68 -15.75
N ASP A 108 -21.07 10.43 -16.08
CA ASP A 108 -22.08 9.37 -16.21
C ASP A 108 -22.88 9.16 -14.92
N TYR A 109 -22.24 9.27 -13.76
CA TYR A 109 -22.90 9.16 -12.48
C TYR A 109 -23.98 10.23 -12.28
N ILE A 110 -23.66 11.50 -12.56
CA ILE A 110 -24.59 12.62 -12.36
C ILE A 110 -25.73 12.56 -13.39
N TRP A 111 -25.41 12.25 -14.66
CA TRP A 111 -26.35 12.35 -15.77
C TRP A 111 -27.17 11.09 -16.02
N CYS A 112 -26.61 9.91 -15.76
CA CYS A 112 -27.27 8.62 -16.04
C CYS A 112 -27.60 7.89 -14.74
N ILE A 113 -26.61 7.65 -13.87
CA ILE A 113 -26.80 6.80 -12.69
C ILE A 113 -27.76 7.43 -11.69
N MET A 114 -27.58 8.70 -11.34
CA MET A 114 -28.40 9.38 -10.35
C MET A 114 -29.89 9.45 -10.76
N PRO A 115 -30.27 9.85 -11.99
CA PRO A 115 -31.67 9.81 -12.41
C PRO A 115 -32.21 8.37 -12.51
N CYS A 116 -31.42 7.40 -13.00
CA CYS A 116 -31.82 5.99 -13.03
C CYS A 116 -32.06 5.43 -11.62
N LEU A 117 -31.19 5.76 -10.67
CA LEU A 117 -31.32 5.34 -9.27
C LEU A 117 -32.58 5.95 -8.64
N ARG A 118 -32.84 7.25 -8.90
CA ARG A 118 -34.07 7.91 -8.45
C ARG A 118 -35.31 7.24 -9.03
N ALA A 119 -35.32 6.91 -10.32
CA ALA A 119 -36.41 6.19 -10.97
C ALA A 119 -36.61 4.79 -10.37
N TYR A 120 -35.52 4.04 -10.18
CA TYR A 120 -35.55 2.71 -9.57
C TYR A 120 -36.07 2.75 -8.13
N LEU A 121 -35.71 3.76 -7.34
CA LEU A 121 -36.27 3.93 -5.99
C LEU A 121 -37.78 4.17 -6.02
N ILE A 122 -38.30 4.91 -7.00
CA ILE A 122 -39.75 5.12 -7.16
C ILE A 122 -40.43 3.80 -7.51
N GLU A 123 -39.86 3.03 -8.44
CA GLU A 123 -40.35 1.70 -8.81
C GLU A 123 -40.36 0.75 -7.61
N LEU A 124 -39.27 0.70 -6.83
CA LEU A 124 -39.19 -0.09 -5.60
C LEU A 124 -40.20 0.37 -4.55
N GLN A 125 -40.44 1.67 -4.42
CA GLN A 125 -41.45 2.20 -3.51
C GLN A 125 -42.87 1.86 -3.96
N CYS A 126 -43.12 1.73 -5.26
CA CYS A 126 -44.38 1.25 -5.81
C CYS A 126 -44.52 -0.26 -5.55
N LEU A 127 -43.51 -1.05 -5.91
CA LEU A 127 -43.46 -2.49 -5.72
C LEU A 127 -43.60 -2.87 -4.25
N GLY A 128 -42.94 -2.14 -3.35
CA GLY A 128 -43.05 -2.33 -1.90
C GLY A 128 -44.46 -2.11 -1.38
N LYS A 129 -45.21 -1.13 -1.93
CA LYS A 129 -46.63 -0.92 -1.58
C LYS A 129 -47.50 -2.06 -2.08
N VAL A 130 -47.31 -2.49 -3.32
CA VAL A 130 -48.05 -3.62 -3.91
C VAL A 130 -47.76 -4.91 -3.12
N PHE A 131 -46.48 -5.18 -2.84
CA PHE A 131 -46.07 -6.32 -2.03
C PHE A 131 -46.69 -6.29 -0.63
N THR A 132 -46.65 -5.12 0.04
CA THR A 132 -47.29 -4.94 1.35
C THR A 132 -48.81 -5.19 1.28
N LEU A 133 -49.47 -4.74 0.21
CA LEU A 133 -50.90 -4.98 0.00
C LEU A 133 -51.19 -6.46 -0.18
N VAL A 134 -50.40 -7.16 -1.00
CA VAL A 134 -50.51 -8.62 -1.19
C VAL A 134 -50.34 -9.35 0.13
N VAL A 135 -49.30 -9.02 0.90
CA VAL A 135 -49.08 -9.61 2.23
C VAL A 135 -50.27 -9.33 3.14
N ARG A 136 -50.82 -8.12 3.16
CA ARG A 136 -52.02 -7.83 3.96
C ARG A 136 -53.25 -8.61 3.51
N THR A 137 -53.50 -8.71 2.21
CA THR A 137 -54.69 -9.40 1.71
C THR A 137 -54.62 -10.91 1.85
N PHE A 138 -53.43 -11.50 1.83
CA PHE A 138 -53.27 -12.96 1.89
C PHE A 138 -52.73 -13.43 3.24
N CYS A 139 -51.65 -12.84 3.72
CA CYS A 139 -51.01 -13.27 4.96
C CYS A 139 -51.79 -12.83 6.20
N ASP A 140 -52.42 -11.64 6.25
CA ASP A 140 -53.22 -11.27 7.43
C ASP A 140 -54.39 -12.23 7.70
N PRO A 141 -55.26 -12.58 6.72
CA PRO A 141 -56.34 -13.53 6.99
C PRO A 141 -55.83 -14.95 7.26
N LEU A 142 -54.73 -15.38 6.64
CA LEU A 142 -54.11 -16.68 6.93
C LEU A 142 -53.55 -16.72 8.35
N CYS A 143 -52.80 -15.69 8.77
CA CYS A 143 -52.26 -15.57 10.11
C CYS A 143 -53.36 -15.44 11.16
N ASP A 144 -54.43 -14.68 10.90
CA ASP A 144 -55.59 -14.59 11.81
C ASP A 144 -56.30 -15.95 11.94
N SER A 145 -56.50 -16.65 10.83
CA SER A 145 -57.12 -17.98 10.82
C SER A 145 -56.28 -19.00 11.60
N ILE A 146 -54.96 -19.03 11.36
CA ILE A 146 -54.02 -19.88 12.08
C ILE A 146 -54.01 -19.52 13.57
N GLY A 147 -53.96 -18.23 13.90
CA GLY A 147 -54.02 -17.72 15.27
C GLY A 147 -55.29 -18.17 16.01
N ARG A 148 -56.44 -18.19 15.35
CA ARG A 148 -57.70 -18.71 15.93
C ARG A 148 -57.67 -20.21 16.18
N ILE A 149 -57.05 -21.00 15.29
CA ILE A 149 -56.92 -22.45 15.46
C ILE A 149 -56.06 -22.76 16.69
N PHE A 150 -54.95 -22.05 16.89
CA PHE A 150 -54.07 -22.24 18.05
C PHE A 150 -54.58 -21.57 19.33
N GLY A 151 -55.33 -20.47 19.23
CA GLY A 151 -55.88 -19.73 20.37
C GLY A 151 -57.09 -20.40 21.05
N GLY A 152 -57.69 -21.41 20.42
CA GLY A 152 -58.77 -22.22 21.01
C GLY A 152 -58.32 -23.13 22.15
N VAL A 153 -57.01 -23.32 22.35
CA VAL A 153 -56.45 -24.18 23.41
C VAL A 153 -56.42 -23.40 24.73
N LYS A 154 -57.53 -23.42 25.47
CA LYS A 154 -57.57 -22.95 26.87
C LYS A 154 -57.08 -24.06 27.80
N VAL A 155 -55.88 -23.89 28.35
CA VAL A 155 -55.34 -24.77 29.39
C VAL A 155 -56.02 -24.41 30.73
N THR A 156 -57.03 -25.18 31.12
CA THR A 156 -57.65 -25.07 32.44
C THR A 156 -56.81 -25.86 33.45
N HIS A 157 -56.05 -25.16 34.29
CA HIS A 157 -55.40 -25.78 35.45
C HIS A 157 -56.45 -26.12 36.51
N PHE A 158 -56.81 -27.40 36.64
CA PHE A 158 -57.58 -27.88 37.80
C PHE A 158 -56.69 -27.88 39.04
N ASN A 159 -56.75 -26.80 39.83
CA ASN A 159 -56.25 -26.80 41.20
C ASN A 159 -57.35 -27.38 42.11
N GLN A 160 -57.46 -28.71 42.15
CA GLN A 160 -58.35 -29.38 43.10
C GLN A 160 -57.67 -29.42 44.47
N LYS A 161 -58.07 -28.50 45.35
CA LYS A 161 -57.96 -28.67 46.80
C LYS A 161 -58.81 -29.86 47.22
N THR A 162 -58.21 -30.81 47.94
CA THR A 162 -58.81 -31.99 48.56
C THR A 162 -60.04 -31.61 49.41
N PRO A 163 -61.22 -32.23 49.22
CA PRO A 163 -62.34 -32.06 50.13
C PRO A 163 -62.09 -32.85 51.42
N GLU A 164 -62.15 -32.13 52.53
CA GLU A 164 -62.21 -32.62 53.91
C GLU A 164 -63.48 -33.47 54.08
N ILE A 165 -63.29 -34.72 54.52
CA ILE A 165 -64.35 -35.72 54.69
C ILE A 165 -64.90 -35.57 56.11
N ALA A 166 -66.17 -35.18 56.24
CA ALA A 166 -66.94 -35.21 57.48
C ALA A 166 -67.83 -36.47 57.53
#